data_AF-A0A7T1IBI6-F1
#
_entry.id   AF-A0A7T1IBI6-F1
#
_cell.length_a   1.000
_cell.length_b   1.000
_cell.length_c   1.000
_cell.angle_alpha   90.00
_cell.angle_beta   90.00
_cell.angle_gamma   90.00
#
_symmetry.space_group_name_H-M   'P 1'
#
loop_
_entity.id
_entity.type
_entity.pdbx_description
1 polymer ?
#
loop_
_entity_poly.entity_id
_entity_poly.type
_entity_poly.pdbx_seq_one_letter_code
_entity_poly.pdbx_strand_id
1 'polypeptide(L)' 'MDFNDCLGRTCLKWSADGELTSVDLLLVLERLAQVDQEVTGLSTASLDRQPCASIS' A
#
# COMPACT_ATOMS: atom_id res chain seq x y z
N MET A 1 -1.44 -23.94 -2.97
CA MET A 1 -0.89 -22.58 -2.81
C MET A 1 -1.72 -21.70 -3.70
N ASP A 2 -2.76 -21.11 -3.13
CA ASP A 2 -3.72 -20.27 -3.82
C ASP A 2 -3.04 -18.99 -4.31
N PHE A 3 -3.26 -18.66 -5.58
CA PHE A 3 -2.73 -17.49 -6.30
C PHE A 3 -3.36 -16.15 -5.84
N ASN A 4 -3.74 -16.06 -4.56
CA ASN A 4 -4.67 -15.04 -4.06
C ASN A 4 -3.99 -13.73 -3.63
N ASP A 5 -2.65 -13.66 -3.59
CA ASP A 5 -1.89 -12.46 -3.17
C ASP A 5 -1.46 -11.56 -4.34
N CYS A 6 -1.95 -11.85 -5.55
CA CYS A 6 -1.57 -11.09 -6.73
C CYS A 6 -2.70 -10.12 -7.13
N LEU A 7 -2.46 -8.81 -6.99
CA LEU A 7 -3.38 -7.74 -7.38
C LEU A 7 -3.51 -7.65 -8.92
N GLY A 8 -4.08 -8.68 -9.54
CA GLY A 8 -4.42 -8.74 -10.97
C GLY A 8 -3.25 -8.80 -11.97
N ARG A 9 -2.02 -8.45 -11.59
CA ARG A 9 -0.82 -8.54 -12.46
C ARG A 9 0.51 -8.81 -11.74
N THR A 10 0.68 -8.39 -10.49
CA THR A 10 1.89 -8.64 -9.71
C THR A 10 1.54 -9.18 -8.34
N CYS A 11 2.35 -10.10 -7.82
CA CYS A 11 2.21 -10.61 -6.47
C CYS A 11 2.90 -9.64 -5.52
N LEU A 12 2.18 -9.18 -4.51
CA LEU A 12 2.71 -8.23 -3.55
C LEU A 12 3.70 -8.94 -2.64
N LYS A 13 4.83 -8.29 -2.38
CA LYS A 13 5.83 -8.78 -1.45
C LYS A 13 5.69 -8.04 -0.13
N TRP A 14 5.68 -8.83 0.93
CA TRP A 14 5.62 -8.36 2.30
C TRP A 14 7.00 -8.48 2.93
N SER A 15 7.37 -7.49 3.71
CA SER A 15 8.55 -7.48 4.56
C SER A 15 8.27 -8.29 5.84
N ALA A 16 9.33 -8.65 6.57
CA ALA A 16 9.20 -9.45 7.79
C ALA A 16 8.47 -8.73 8.94
N ASP A 17 8.33 -7.40 8.85
CA ASP A 17 7.57 -6.55 9.76
C ASP A 17 6.05 -6.55 9.47
N GLY A 18 5.61 -7.26 8.43
CA GLY A 18 4.21 -7.32 8.04
C GLY A 18 3.74 -6.14 7.20
N GLU A 19 4.65 -5.28 6.73
CA GLU A 19 4.36 -4.18 5.81
C GLU A 19 4.67 -4.59 4.36
N LEU A 20 4.09 -3.88 3.38
CA LEU A 20 4.50 -4.05 1.98
C LEU A 20 5.95 -3.59 1.79
N THR A 21 6.68 -4.23 0.88
CA THR A 21 7.95 -3.64 0.43
C THR A 21 7.68 -2.27 -0.18
N SER A 22 8.65 -1.36 -0.10
CA SER A 22 8.48 0.01 -0.60
C SER A 22 8.08 0.06 -2.07
N VAL A 23 8.55 -0.90 -2.88
CA VAL A 23 8.20 -1.02 -4.30
C VAL A 23 6.72 -1.39 -4.47
N ASP A 24 6.27 -2.40 -3.72
CA ASP A 24 4.88 -2.88 -3.81
C ASP A 24 3.88 -1.86 -3.24
N LEU A 25 4.26 -1.15 -2.19
CA LEU A 25 3.46 -0.04 -1.64
C LEU A 25 3.26 1.06 -2.68
N LEU A 26 4.32 1.46 -3.39
CA LEU A 26 4.23 2.48 -4.44
C LEU A 26 3.31 2.05 -5.59
N LEU A 27 3.37 0.77 -6.00
CA LEU A 27 2.48 0.23 -7.03
C LEU A 27 1.02 0.26 -6.60
N VAL A 28 0.73 -0.04 -5.33
CA VAL A 28 -0.62 0.05 -4.77
C VAL A 28 -1.10 1.49 -4.76
N LEU A 29 -0.28 2.43 -4.30
CA LEU A 29 -0.63 3.86 -4.26
C LEU A 29 -0.86 4.43 -5.67
N GLU A 30 -0.03 4.07 -6.65
CA GLU A 30 -0.22 4.49 -8.05
C GLU A 30 -1.56 4.00 -8.61
N ARG A 31 -1.92 2.74 -8.34
CA ARG A 31 -3.19 2.19 -8.81
C ARG A 31 -4.39 2.79 -8.09
N LEU A 32 -4.28 3.01 -6.78
CA LEU A 32 -5.30 3.70 -6.01
C LEU A 32 -5.50 5.13 -6.51
N ALA A 33 -4.42 5.84 -6.84
CA ALA A 33 -4.49 7.19 -7.40
C ALA A 33 -5.23 7.27 -8.75
N GLN A 34 -5.33 6.16 -9.50
CA GLN A 34 -6.11 6.11 -10.75
C GLN A 34 -7.63 6.06 -10.51
N VAL A 35 -8.07 5.59 -9.34
CA VAL A 35 -9.48 5.45 -8.99
C VAL A 35 -9.94 6.46 -7.94
N ASP A 36 -9.00 6.97 -7.14
CA ASP A 36 -9.22 7.92 -6.05
C ASP A 36 -8.19 9.05 -6.14
N GLN A 37 -8.68 10.25 -6.46
CA GLN A 37 -7.86 11.44 -6.65
C GLN A 37 -7.29 11.99 -5.31
N GLU A 38 -7.85 11.61 -4.16
CA GLU A 38 -7.31 12.02 -2.86
C GLU A 38 -6.02 11.27 -2.53
N VAL A 39 -5.83 10.07 -3.12
CA VAL A 39 -4.61 9.27 -2.95
C VAL A 39 -3.41 9.85 -3.70
N THR A 40 -3.63 10.69 -4.73
CA THR A 40 -2.53 11.25 -5.54
C THR A 40 -1.52 12.06 -4.70
N GLY A 41 -1.98 12.66 -3.59
CA GLY A 41 -1.15 13.42 -2.65
C GLY A 41 -0.35 12.58 -1.64
N LEU A 42 -0.68 11.29 -1.46
CA LEU A 42 0.01 10.39 -0.52
C LEU A 42 1.36 9.89 -1.04
N SER A 43 1.60 10.03 -2.34
CA SER A 43 2.76 9.47 -3.05
C SER A 43 4.12 10.00 -2.59
N THR A 44 4.18 11.12 -1.85
CA THR A 44 5.44 11.83 -1.56
C THR A 44 5.55 12.51 -0.20
N ALA A 45 4.44 12.70 0.53
CA ALA A 45 4.48 13.28 1.87
C ALA A 45 4.61 12.14 2.87
N SER A 46 5.78 12.06 3.53
CA SER A 46 6.08 11.29 4.74
C SER A 46 4.89 10.45 5.24
N LEU A 47 4.95 9.13 5.04
CA LEU A 47 4.26 8.19 5.91
C LEU A 47 4.92 8.28 7.29
N ASP A 48 4.84 9.46 7.91
CA ASP A 48 4.98 9.60 9.34
C ASP A 48 3.90 8.69 9.90
N ARG A 49 4.36 7.54 10.38
CA ARG A 49 3.57 6.42 10.87
C ARG A 49 2.77 6.90 12.07
N GLN A 50 1.72 7.67 11.82
CA GLN A 50 0.81 8.10 12.87
C GLN A 50 0.12 6.82 13.33
N PRO A 51 0.23 6.46 14.62
CA PRO A 51 -0.47 5.31 15.15
C PRO A 51 -1.95 5.46 14.83
N CYS A 52 -2.55 4.43 14.24
CA CYS A 52 -3.99 4.41 14.02
C CYS A 52 -4.67 4.73 15.37
N ALA A 53 -5.50 5.79 15.39
CA ALA A 53 -6.21 6.16 16.59
C ALA A 53 -7.03 4.95 17.05
N SER A 54 -6.73 4.44 18.25
CA SER A 54 -7.49 3.34 18.83
C SER A 54 -8.91 3.82 19.07
N ILE A 55 -9.86 3.26 18.33
CA ILE A 55 -11.28 3.51 18.56
C ILE A 55 -11.64 2.72 19.82
N SER A 56 -12.00 3.44 20.90
CA SER A 56 -12.47 2.86 22.17
C SER A 56 -13.94 2.50 22.12
#